data_AF-A0A3C0T690-F1
#
_entry.id   AF-A0A3C0T690-F1
#
_cell.length_a   1.000
_cell.length_b   1.000
_cell.length_c   1.000
_cell.angle_alpha   90.00
_cell.angle_beta   90.00
_cell.angle_gamma   90.00
#
_symmetry.space_group_name_H-M   'P 1'
#
loop_
_entity.id
_entity.type
_entity.pdbx_description
1 polymer ?
#
loop_
_entity_poly.entity_id
_entity_poly.type
_entity_poly.pdbx_seq_one_letter_code
_entity_poly.pdbx_strand_id
1 'polypeptide(L)'
;MNYLLLFTLIIIAPQSLASEDPVQSLTPEELERYQFRNAPEKTEAVVSELNVGQQFILSNQRREFNNLLYRRLGIREAFGDRRDLSILQQLIDRKVLTSGQVREWQSMGIIFGDILAEEHGLSWVSYEDDRGVSKALRWRNTDNYVFPVTVFSKRVQYKEPVNAHKLYEKISAEVLRFKQLPAPVAAIRQSR
;
A
#
# COMPACT_ATOMS: atom_id res chain seq x y z
N MET A 1 -70.78 -22.90 -14.94
CA MET A 1 -69.85 -23.40 -15.96
C MET A 1 -68.46 -22.93 -15.54
N ASN A 2 -67.65 -23.85 -15.00
CA ASN A 2 -66.26 -23.66 -14.56
C ASN A 2 -65.39 -23.17 -15.74
N TYR A 3 -64.24 -22.50 -15.63
CA TYR A 3 -63.17 -22.53 -14.63
C TYR A 3 -62.45 -21.16 -14.56
N LEU A 4 -61.97 -20.87 -13.35
CA LEU A 4 -60.91 -19.93 -13.01
C LEU A 4 -59.61 -20.32 -13.74
N LEU A 5 -58.93 -19.38 -14.42
CA LEU A 5 -57.56 -19.59 -14.91
C LEU A 5 -56.71 -18.33 -14.68
N LEU A 6 -55.94 -18.41 -13.59
CA LEU A 6 -54.78 -17.58 -13.28
C LEU A 6 -53.76 -17.66 -14.44
N PHE A 7 -53.35 -16.52 -14.99
CA PHE A 7 -52.09 -16.42 -15.73
C PHE A 7 -51.02 -15.86 -14.78
N THR A 8 -50.13 -16.74 -14.34
CA THR A 8 -48.97 -16.40 -13.52
C THR A 8 -47.91 -15.72 -14.39
N LEU A 9 -47.43 -14.56 -13.91
CA LEU A 9 -46.28 -13.86 -14.44
C LEU A 9 -45.02 -14.66 -14.07
N ILE A 10 -44.38 -15.29 -15.06
CA ILE A 10 -43.09 -15.96 -14.86
C ILE A 10 -42.00 -14.89 -14.80
N ILE A 11 -41.52 -14.60 -13.58
CA ILE A 11 -40.31 -13.82 -13.35
C ILE A 11 -39.12 -14.76 -13.61
N ILE A 12 -38.41 -14.56 -14.71
CA ILE A 12 -37.14 -15.25 -14.99
C ILE A 12 -36.07 -14.56 -14.14
N ALA A 13 -35.75 -15.14 -12.98
CA ALA A 13 -34.53 -14.79 -12.25
C ALA A 13 -33.34 -15.51 -12.93
N PRO A 14 -32.20 -14.83 -13.15
CA PRO A 14 -30.99 -15.52 -13.57
C PRO A 14 -30.54 -16.41 -12.41
N GLN A 15 -30.64 -17.73 -12.57
CA GLN A 15 -30.00 -18.66 -11.64
C GLN A 15 -28.49 -18.52 -11.82
N SER A 16 -27.82 -17.85 -10.88
CA SER A 16 -26.38 -18.00 -10.72
C SER A 16 -26.11 -19.46 -10.36
N LEU A 17 -25.53 -20.21 -11.29
CA LEU A 17 -24.89 -21.49 -11.00
C LEU A 17 -23.65 -21.20 -10.14
N ALA A 18 -23.85 -21.00 -8.84
CA ALA A 18 -22.80 -21.23 -7.87
C ALA A 18 -22.63 -22.74 -7.78
N SER A 19 -21.65 -23.30 -8.49
CA SER A 19 -21.13 -24.61 -8.15
C SER A 19 -20.51 -24.47 -6.75
N GLU A 20 -21.22 -24.94 -5.72
CA GLU A 20 -20.56 -25.27 -4.46
C GLU A 20 -19.58 -26.40 -4.79
N ASP A 21 -18.31 -26.06 -4.99
CA ASP A 21 -17.26 -27.08 -5.03
C ASP A 21 -17.37 -27.88 -3.72
N PRO A 22 -17.56 -29.21 -3.76
CA PRO A 22 -17.77 -29.99 -2.56
C PRO A 22 -16.53 -29.83 -1.67
N VAL A 23 -16.74 -29.31 -0.45
CA VAL A 23 -15.68 -29.17 0.55
C VAL A 23 -15.18 -30.58 0.89
N GLN A 24 -14.04 -30.95 0.32
CA GLN A 24 -13.44 -32.26 0.54
C GLN A 24 -12.87 -32.31 1.96
N SER A 25 -13.53 -33.07 2.83
CA SER A 25 -13.04 -33.32 4.19
C SER A 25 -11.96 -34.40 4.14
N LEU A 26 -10.81 -34.12 4.75
CA LEU A 26 -9.70 -35.06 4.86
C LEU A 26 -9.87 -35.90 6.13
N THR A 27 -9.64 -37.21 6.03
CA THR A 27 -9.50 -38.07 7.21
C THR A 27 -8.23 -37.71 8.00
N PRO A 28 -8.11 -38.06 9.30
CA PRO A 28 -6.91 -37.79 10.08
C PRO A 28 -5.62 -38.32 9.42
N GLU A 29 -5.66 -39.49 8.80
CA GLU A 29 -4.53 -40.13 8.13
C GLU A 29 -4.19 -39.51 6.76
N GLU A 30 -5.18 -38.88 6.11
CA GLU A 30 -4.98 -38.08 4.91
C GLU A 30 -4.46 -36.69 5.26
N LEU A 31 -4.90 -36.11 6.38
CA LEU A 31 -4.42 -34.83 6.91
C LEU A 31 -2.91 -34.92 7.23
N GLU A 32 -2.47 -36.01 7.86
CA GLU A 32 -1.05 -36.25 8.15
C GLU A 32 -0.20 -36.40 6.89
N ARG A 33 -0.79 -36.88 5.78
CA ARG A 33 -0.13 -37.04 4.48
C ARG A 33 -0.40 -35.90 3.52
N TYR A 34 -1.19 -34.91 3.93
CA TYR A 34 -1.54 -33.78 3.10
C TYR A 34 -0.36 -32.83 3.01
N GLN A 35 0.37 -32.91 1.91
CA GLN A 35 1.22 -31.81 1.49
C GLN A 35 0.31 -30.79 0.82
N PHE A 36 0.22 -29.59 1.40
CA PHE A 36 -0.32 -28.43 0.67
C PHE A 36 0.34 -28.40 -0.70
N ARG A 37 -0.43 -28.61 -1.78
CA ARG A 37 0.07 -28.49 -3.15
C ARG A 37 0.62 -27.08 -3.26
N ASN A 38 1.94 -26.94 -3.16
CA ASN A 38 2.72 -25.71 -3.15
C ASN A 38 1.99 -24.55 -2.46
N ALA A 39 2.38 -24.20 -1.22
CA ALA A 39 2.13 -22.83 -0.74
C ALA A 39 2.44 -21.89 -1.92
N PRO A 40 1.49 -21.02 -2.35
CA PRO A 40 1.61 -20.31 -3.61
C PRO A 40 3.00 -19.74 -3.66
N GLU A 41 3.78 -20.18 -4.66
CA GLU A 41 5.17 -19.80 -4.81
C GLU A 41 5.16 -18.28 -4.72
N LYS A 42 5.81 -17.72 -3.69
CA LYS A 42 5.77 -16.29 -3.42
C LYS A 42 6.40 -15.64 -4.64
N THR A 43 5.57 -15.18 -5.58
CA THR A 43 6.03 -14.55 -6.80
C THR A 43 6.94 -13.41 -6.37
N GLU A 44 8.22 -13.50 -6.71
CA GLU A 44 9.17 -12.45 -6.38
C GLU A 44 8.63 -11.14 -6.95
N ALA A 45 8.58 -10.10 -6.11
CA ALA A 45 7.97 -8.85 -6.52
C ALA A 45 8.72 -8.25 -7.73
N VAL A 46 7.96 -7.79 -8.71
CA VAL A 46 8.52 -7.13 -9.89
C VAL A 46 8.72 -5.65 -9.56
N VAL A 47 9.97 -5.19 -9.63
CA VAL A 47 10.34 -3.81 -9.34
C VAL A 47 10.83 -3.12 -10.59
N SER A 48 10.23 -1.98 -10.91
CA SER A 48 10.54 -1.18 -12.10
C SER A 48 10.53 0.31 -11.79
N GLU A 49 11.09 1.10 -12.71
CA GLU A 49 10.96 2.55 -12.65
C GLU A 49 9.50 2.98 -12.76
N LEU A 50 9.19 4.17 -12.23
CA LEU A 50 7.85 4.71 -12.36
C LEU A 50 7.51 5.04 -13.81
N ASN A 51 6.45 4.42 -14.33
CA ASN A 51 5.89 4.82 -15.61
C ASN A 51 5.17 6.20 -15.52
N VAL A 52 4.82 6.77 -16.67
CA VAL A 52 4.20 8.12 -16.75
C VAL A 52 2.90 8.21 -15.93
N GLY A 53 2.02 7.21 -16.01
CA GLY A 53 0.76 7.21 -15.26
C GLY A 53 0.98 7.17 -13.75
N GLN A 54 1.98 6.42 -13.33
CA GLN A 54 2.39 6.30 -11.94
C GLN A 54 3.04 7.56 -11.38
N GLN A 55 3.88 8.24 -12.17
CA GLN A 55 4.41 9.56 -11.83
C GLN A 55 3.27 10.57 -11.71
N PHE A 56 2.32 10.56 -12.65
CA PHE A 56 1.14 11.41 -12.61
C PHE A 56 0.30 11.20 -11.35
N ILE A 57 0.08 9.95 -10.92
CA ILE A 57 -0.63 9.62 -9.68
C ILE A 57 0.07 10.24 -8.47
N LEU A 58 1.40 10.08 -8.34
CA LEU A 58 2.14 10.69 -7.23
C LEU A 58 2.02 12.22 -7.25
N SER A 59 2.24 12.84 -8.42
CA SER A 59 2.11 14.29 -8.58
C SER A 59 0.70 14.79 -8.26
N ASN A 60 -0.34 14.03 -8.60
CA ASN A 60 -1.71 14.39 -8.23
C ASN A 60 -1.91 14.33 -6.71
N GLN A 61 -1.43 13.30 -6.04
CA GLN A 61 -1.56 13.23 -4.59
C GLN A 61 -0.75 14.32 -3.85
N ARG A 62 0.41 14.75 -4.38
CA ARG A 62 1.13 15.92 -3.86
C ARG A 62 0.28 17.19 -3.96
N ARG A 63 -0.38 17.41 -5.09
CA ARG A 63 -1.33 18.54 -5.24
C ARG A 63 -2.50 18.44 -4.26
N GLU A 64 -3.06 17.26 -4.05
CA GLU A 64 -4.13 17.07 -3.06
C GLU A 64 -3.67 17.41 -1.63
N PHE A 65 -2.44 17.04 -1.27
CA PHE A 65 -1.86 17.44 0.00
C PHE A 65 -1.67 18.96 0.08
N ASN A 66 -1.12 19.61 -0.95
CA ASN A 66 -0.96 21.07 -0.99
C ASN A 66 -2.31 21.79 -0.86
N ASN A 67 -3.37 21.26 -1.48
CA ASN A 67 -4.73 21.78 -1.33
C ASN A 67 -5.25 21.65 0.12
N LEU A 68 -5.02 20.51 0.78
CA LEU A 68 -5.33 20.33 2.20
C LEU A 68 -4.56 21.32 3.06
N LEU A 69 -3.27 21.44 2.82
CA LEU A 69 -2.34 22.29 3.55
C LEU A 69 -2.76 23.77 3.47
N TYR A 70 -3.09 24.24 2.26
CA TYR A 70 -3.59 25.59 2.04
C TYR A 70 -4.90 25.84 2.79
N ARG A 71 -5.88 24.93 2.67
CA ARG A 71 -7.19 25.08 3.33
C ARG A 71 -7.13 25.05 4.86
N ARG A 72 -6.14 24.36 5.44
CA ARG A 72 -6.07 24.14 6.90
C ARG A 72 -5.06 25.04 7.60
N LEU A 73 -3.96 25.39 6.94
CA LEU A 73 -2.84 26.11 7.54
C LEU A 73 -2.43 27.37 6.75
N GLY A 74 -3.02 27.63 5.58
CA GLY A 74 -2.67 28.78 4.74
C GLY A 74 -1.31 28.67 4.04
N ILE A 75 -0.66 27.49 4.10
CA ILE A 75 0.63 27.21 3.47
C ILE A 75 0.36 26.71 2.05
N ARG A 76 1.04 27.30 1.05
CA ARG A 76 0.76 27.01 -0.38
C ARG A 76 1.24 25.62 -0.80
N GLU A 77 2.42 25.22 -0.34
CA GLU A 77 3.11 24.02 -0.84
C GLU A 77 4.09 23.49 0.21
N ALA A 78 4.21 22.16 0.28
CA ALA A 78 5.28 21.47 0.98
C ALA A 78 6.58 21.49 0.16
N PHE A 79 7.72 21.55 0.84
CA PHE A 79 9.05 21.54 0.21
C PHE A 79 9.48 20.15 -0.28
N GLY A 80 8.95 19.08 0.30
CA GLY A 80 9.39 17.70 0.07
C GLY A 80 10.58 17.27 0.93
N ASP A 81 10.91 17.99 2.00
CA ASP A 81 12.08 17.72 2.86
C ASP A 81 11.77 17.82 4.36
N ARG A 82 12.78 17.64 5.21
CA ARG A 82 12.61 17.54 6.67
C ARG A 82 11.84 18.71 7.31
N ARG A 83 11.78 19.89 6.68
CA ARG A 83 11.01 21.03 7.19
C ARG A 83 9.51 20.72 7.28
N ASP A 84 8.99 19.94 6.34
CA ASP A 84 7.58 19.58 6.27
C ASP A 84 7.16 18.58 7.35
N LEU A 85 8.11 17.96 8.05
CA LEU A 85 7.79 17.00 9.11
C LEU A 85 6.99 17.64 10.25
N SER A 86 7.31 18.90 10.57
CA SER A 86 6.56 19.71 11.53
C SER A 86 5.14 20.04 11.05
N ILE A 87 4.97 20.26 9.74
CA ILE A 87 3.67 20.51 9.11
C ILE A 87 2.79 19.26 9.18
N LEU A 88 3.35 18.09 8.84
CA LEU A 88 2.65 16.82 8.94
C LEU A 88 2.19 16.54 10.38
N GLN A 89 3.08 16.75 11.36
CA GLN A 89 2.74 16.59 12.78
C GLN A 89 1.63 17.57 13.19
N GLN A 90 1.70 18.83 12.77
CA GLN A 90 0.68 19.82 13.08
C GLN A 90 -0.70 19.45 12.52
N LEU A 91 -0.78 18.90 11.31
CA LEU A 91 -2.04 18.41 10.73
C LEU A 91 -2.63 17.24 11.55
N ILE A 92 -1.77 16.33 12.03
CA ILE A 92 -2.16 15.22 12.91
C ILE A 92 -2.68 15.74 14.25
N ASP A 93 -1.93 16.63 14.90
CA ASP A 93 -2.25 17.16 16.23
C ASP A 93 -3.56 17.95 16.24
N ARG A 94 -3.81 18.72 15.16
CA ARG A 94 -5.06 19.45 14.95
C ARG A 94 -6.23 18.55 14.54
N LYS A 95 -6.00 17.24 14.36
CA LYS A 95 -7.02 16.24 13.96
C LYS A 95 -7.80 16.69 12.72
N VAL A 96 -7.12 17.25 11.72
CA VAL A 96 -7.77 17.85 10.54
C VAL A 96 -8.40 16.80 9.61
N LEU A 97 -8.01 15.54 9.76
CA LEU A 97 -8.50 14.39 9.01
C LEU A 97 -9.19 13.39 9.94
N THR A 98 -10.31 12.85 9.49
CA THR A 98 -11.00 11.71 10.09
C THR A 98 -10.40 10.39 9.58
N SER A 99 -10.74 9.27 10.21
CA SER A 99 -10.28 7.94 9.78
C SER A 99 -10.79 7.50 8.41
N GLY A 100 -11.95 8.01 7.98
CA GLY A 100 -12.52 7.72 6.66
C GLY A 100 -11.80 8.43 5.49
N GLN A 101 -10.99 9.45 5.77
CA GLN A 101 -10.27 10.24 4.77
C GLN A 101 -8.96 9.55 4.34
N VAL A 102 -9.07 8.30 3.89
CA VAL A 102 -7.93 7.43 3.56
C VAL A 102 -7.05 8.04 2.48
N ARG A 103 -7.65 8.70 1.48
CA ARG A 103 -6.92 9.33 0.37
C ARG A 103 -6.03 10.49 0.85
N GLU A 104 -6.53 11.31 1.76
CA GLU A 104 -5.76 12.42 2.35
C GLU A 104 -4.67 11.90 3.29
N TRP A 105 -4.92 10.83 4.05
CA TRP A 105 -3.86 10.16 4.81
C TRP A 105 -2.76 9.59 3.90
N GLN A 106 -3.13 9.07 2.74
CA GLN A 106 -2.17 8.56 1.76
C GLN A 106 -1.40 9.69 1.06
N SER A 107 -2.02 10.84 0.79
CA SER A 107 -1.31 12.00 0.25
C SER A 107 -0.30 12.56 1.26
N MET A 108 -0.64 12.58 2.55
CA MET A 108 0.34 12.85 3.63
C MET A 108 1.48 11.82 3.62
N GLY A 109 1.17 10.55 3.39
CA GLY A 109 2.15 9.47 3.26
C GLY A 109 3.11 9.67 2.08
N ILE A 110 2.67 10.27 0.98
CA ILE A 110 3.55 10.61 -0.16
C ILE A 110 4.51 11.72 0.20
N ILE A 111 4.05 12.81 0.81
CA ILE A 111 4.95 13.89 1.25
C ILE A 111 5.96 13.36 2.26
N PHE A 112 5.51 12.54 3.21
CA PHE A 112 6.42 11.85 4.13
C PHE A 112 7.43 10.95 3.39
N GLY A 113 7.01 10.32 2.30
CA GLY A 113 7.90 9.58 1.40
C GLY A 113 8.91 10.47 0.68
N ASP A 114 8.52 11.67 0.26
CA ASP A 114 9.43 12.66 -0.35
C ASP A 114 10.50 13.09 0.65
N ILE A 115 10.12 13.35 1.91
CA ILE A 115 11.06 13.64 3.00
C ILE A 115 12.06 12.49 3.16
N LEU A 116 11.59 11.24 3.19
CA LEU A 116 12.48 10.08 3.31
C LEU A 116 13.39 9.93 2.08
N ALA A 117 12.86 10.20 0.88
CA ALA A 117 13.63 10.12 -0.36
C ALA A 117 14.76 11.13 -0.38
N GLU A 118 14.46 12.39 -0.03
CA GLU A 118 15.43 13.48 0.03
C GLU A 118 16.50 13.22 1.10
N GLU A 119 16.08 12.96 2.34
CA GLU A 119 17.00 12.83 3.47
C GLU A 119 17.88 11.58 3.40
N HIS A 120 17.42 10.53 2.71
CA HIS A 120 18.14 9.25 2.62
C HIS A 120 18.60 8.89 1.21
N GLY A 121 18.43 9.75 0.21
CA GLY A 121 18.80 9.44 -1.18
C GLY A 121 18.11 8.18 -1.70
N LEU A 122 16.83 7.99 -1.39
CA LEU A 122 16.01 6.89 -1.90
C LEU A 122 15.31 7.32 -3.18
N SER A 123 14.94 6.36 -4.03
CA SER A 123 14.24 6.64 -5.28
C SER A 123 12.87 5.98 -5.30
N TRP A 124 11.86 6.69 -5.77
CA TRP A 124 10.53 6.12 -5.96
C TRP A 124 10.54 5.07 -7.08
N VAL A 125 9.96 3.90 -6.83
CA VAL A 125 9.83 2.78 -7.75
C VAL A 125 8.41 2.23 -7.79
N SER A 126 8.07 1.53 -8.87
CA SER A 126 6.92 0.65 -8.94
C SER A 126 7.30 -0.68 -8.29
N TYR A 127 6.48 -1.17 -7.38
CA TYR A 127 6.67 -2.46 -6.72
C TYR A 127 5.38 -3.26 -6.93
N GLU A 128 5.45 -4.38 -7.64
CA GLU A 128 4.30 -5.22 -7.94
C GLU A 128 4.46 -6.61 -7.32
N ASP A 129 3.52 -6.99 -6.46
CA ASP A 129 3.46 -8.30 -5.83
C ASP A 129 2.10 -8.97 -6.11
N ASP A 130 1.84 -10.09 -5.43
CA ASP A 130 0.58 -10.85 -5.50
C ASP A 130 -0.66 -10.02 -5.11
N ARG A 131 -0.48 -8.90 -4.39
CA ARG A 131 -1.55 -7.99 -3.98
C ARG A 131 -1.71 -6.81 -4.94
N GLY A 132 -0.83 -6.72 -5.95
CA GLY A 132 -0.88 -5.73 -7.01
C GLY A 132 0.22 -4.67 -6.91
N VAL A 133 -0.03 -3.55 -7.58
CA VAL A 133 0.99 -2.51 -7.81
C VAL A 133 0.98 -1.46 -6.70
N SER A 134 2.16 -1.23 -6.13
CA SER A 134 2.45 -0.25 -5.09
C SER A 134 3.55 0.74 -5.51
N LYS A 135 3.67 1.81 -4.72
CA LYS A 135 4.73 2.82 -4.81
C LYS A 135 5.63 2.65 -3.60
N ALA A 136 6.90 2.39 -3.83
CA ALA A 136 7.88 2.23 -2.77
C ALA A 136 9.07 3.16 -2.98
N LEU A 137 9.84 3.39 -1.93
CA LEU A 137 11.17 3.98 -1.99
C LEU A 137 12.19 2.86 -1.98
N ARG A 138 13.16 2.91 -2.88
CA ARG A 138 14.24 1.92 -3.00
C ARG A 138 15.59 2.58 -2.74
N TRP A 139 16.47 1.87 -2.04
CA TRP A 139 17.87 2.24 -1.97
C TRP A 139 18.66 1.63 -3.13
N ARG A 140 19.10 2.47 -4.07
CA ARG A 140 19.86 2.05 -5.26
C ARG A 140 19.17 0.87 -5.96
N ASN A 141 19.92 -0.17 -6.29
CA ASN A 141 19.43 -1.41 -6.88
C ASN A 141 19.37 -2.56 -5.87
N THR A 142 19.09 -2.28 -4.60
CA THR A 142 18.97 -3.30 -3.53
C THR A 142 17.52 -3.74 -3.32
N ASP A 143 17.31 -4.85 -2.60
CA ASP A 143 15.98 -5.33 -2.22
C ASP A 143 15.46 -4.72 -0.91
N ASN A 144 15.87 -3.48 -0.64
CA ASN A 144 15.41 -2.71 0.51
C ASN A 144 14.38 -1.68 0.07
N TYR A 145 13.16 -1.84 0.58
CA TYR A 145 12.00 -1.05 0.19
C TYR A 145 11.33 -0.40 1.40
N VAL A 146 10.89 0.85 1.24
CA VAL A 146 10.06 1.56 2.22
C VAL A 146 8.74 1.92 1.56
N PHE A 147 7.63 1.70 2.27
CA PHE A 147 6.26 1.91 1.75
C PHE A 147 5.57 3.06 2.48
N PRO A 148 5.90 4.33 2.17
CA PRO A 148 5.44 5.47 2.95
C PRO A 148 3.95 5.80 2.70
N VAL A 149 3.40 5.47 1.53
CA VAL A 149 2.04 5.85 1.11
C VAL A 149 0.98 5.45 2.15
N THR A 150 1.07 4.26 2.74
CA THR A 150 0.04 3.76 3.67
C THR A 150 0.43 3.85 5.15
N VAL A 151 1.57 4.48 5.46
CA VAL A 151 2.14 4.49 6.82
C VAL A 151 1.19 5.12 7.84
N PHE A 152 0.46 6.17 7.44
CA PHE A 152 -0.50 6.85 8.29
C PHE A 152 -1.89 6.22 8.24
N SER A 153 -2.41 5.94 7.04
CA SER A 153 -3.77 5.42 6.90
C SER A 153 -3.97 4.07 7.59
N LYS A 154 -2.98 3.17 7.53
CA LYS A 154 -3.04 1.89 8.26
C LYS A 154 -3.11 2.09 9.77
N ARG A 155 -2.33 3.02 10.32
CA ARG A 155 -2.34 3.31 11.77
C ARG A 155 -3.69 3.82 12.21
N VAL A 156 -4.24 4.78 11.48
CA VAL A 156 -5.56 5.34 11.78
C VAL A 156 -6.66 4.27 11.65
N GLN A 157 -6.58 3.41 10.63
CA GLN A 157 -7.48 2.26 10.45
C GLN A 157 -7.46 1.32 11.66
N TYR A 158 -6.28 1.01 12.19
CA TYR A 158 -6.10 0.14 13.35
C TYR A 158 -6.14 0.89 14.69
N LYS A 159 -6.52 2.17 14.71
CA LYS A 159 -6.59 3.02 15.91
C LYS A 159 -5.26 3.13 16.67
N GLU A 160 -4.15 2.99 15.95
CA GLU A 160 -2.81 3.22 16.47
C GLU A 160 -2.50 4.72 16.55
N PRO A 161 -1.73 5.17 17.54
CA PRO A 161 -1.31 6.56 17.63
C PRO A 161 -0.43 6.93 16.44
N VAL A 162 -0.71 8.08 15.83
CA VAL A 162 0.06 8.63 14.72
C VAL A 162 0.97 9.75 15.24
N ASN A 163 2.27 9.63 14.98
CA ASN A 163 3.24 10.68 15.26
C ASN A 163 4.29 10.68 14.14
N ALA A 164 4.29 11.74 13.33
CA ALA A 164 5.14 11.84 12.14
C ALA A 164 6.63 11.85 12.51
N HIS A 165 7.02 12.56 13.58
CA HIS A 165 8.41 12.59 14.03
C HIS A 165 8.89 11.21 14.47
N LYS A 166 8.16 10.52 15.35
CA LYS A 166 8.51 9.18 15.81
C LYS A 166 8.58 8.17 14.67
N LEU A 167 7.69 8.30 13.68
CA LEU A 167 7.71 7.45 12.49
C LEU A 167 8.93 7.73 11.62
N TYR A 168 9.27 9.00 11.42
CA TYR A 168 10.47 9.39 10.69
C TYR A 168 11.73 8.85 11.36
N GLU A 169 11.89 9.05 12.67
CA GLU A 169 13.06 8.56 13.40
C GLU A 169 13.18 7.03 13.33
N LYS A 170 12.07 6.31 13.52
CA LYS A 170 12.03 4.85 13.42
C LYS A 170 12.42 4.36 12.02
N ILE A 171 11.81 4.92 10.98
CA ILE A 171 12.07 4.50 9.59
C ILE A 171 13.48 4.91 9.16
N SER A 172 13.94 6.10 9.55
CA SER A 172 15.30 6.57 9.27
C SER A 172 16.34 5.64 9.90
N ALA A 173 16.14 5.22 11.14
CA ALA A 173 17.03 4.26 11.80
C ALA A 173 17.09 2.92 11.03
N GLU A 174 15.94 2.43 10.55
CA GLU A 174 15.88 1.21 9.73
C GLU A 174 16.58 1.38 8.37
N VAL A 175 16.39 2.55 7.74
CA VAL A 175 17.06 2.90 6.48
C VAL A 175 18.58 2.93 6.64
N LEU A 176 19.07 3.52 7.73
CA LEU A 176 20.49 3.54 8.02
C LEU A 176 21.03 2.13 8.30
N ARG A 177 20.27 1.27 8.99
CA ARG A 177 20.67 -0.13 9.23
C ARG A 177 20.82 -0.90 7.92
N PHE A 178 19.83 -0.88 7.03
CA PHE A 178 19.94 -1.67 5.80
C PHE A 178 20.98 -1.10 4.83
N LYS A 179 21.31 0.20 4.90
CA LYS A 179 22.40 0.80 4.11
C LYS A 179 23.79 0.31 4.54
N GLN A 180 23.94 -0.11 5.80
CA GLN A 180 25.19 -0.65 6.35
C GLN A 180 25.36 -2.14 6.06
N LEU A 181 24.27 -2.85 5.74
CA LEU A 181 24.36 -4.24 5.33
C LEU A 181 25.12 -4.31 4.00
N PRO A 182 26.08 -5.25 3.86
CA PRO A 182 26.68 -5.51 2.56
C PRO A 182 25.55 -5.78 1.56
N ALA A 183 25.65 -5.21 0.36
CA ALA A 183 24.69 -5.48 -0.70
C ALA A 183 24.48 -7.01 -0.75
N PRO A 184 23.22 -7.50 -0.80
CA PRO A 184 22.99 -8.93 -0.95
C PRO A 184 23.89 -9.37 -2.10
N VAL A 185 24.72 -10.39 -1.83
CA VAL A 185 25.55 -11.02 -2.86
C VAL A 185 24.56 -11.45 -3.92
N ALA A 186 24.37 -10.61 -4.93
CA ALA A 186 23.52 -10.92 -6.06
C ALA A 186 24.05 -12.26 -6.51
N ALA A 187 23.20 -13.29 -6.39
CA ALA A 187 23.53 -14.63 -6.79
C ALA A 187 24.27 -14.50 -8.10
N ILE A 188 25.53 -14.92 -8.11
CA ILE A 188 26.36 -14.99 -9.29
C ILE A 188 25.59 -15.94 -10.21
N ARG A 189 24.64 -15.39 -10.99
CA ARG A 189 24.00 -16.06 -12.10
C ARG A 189 25.13 -16.15 -13.11
N GLN A 190 25.89 -17.23 -12.97
CA GLN A 190 26.88 -17.66 -13.93
C GLN A 190 26.17 -17.74 -15.28
N SER A 191 26.45 -16.77 -16.15
CA SER A 191 26.29 -16.95 -17.57
C SER A 191 27.32 -18.00 -17.99
N ARG A 192 26.86 -19.24 -18.17
CA ARG A 192 27.50 -20.23 -19.04
C ARG A 192 26.53 -20.58 -20.15
#